data_AF-A0AAV7YPZ7-F1
#
_entry.id   AF-A0AAV7YPZ7-F1
#
_cell.length_a   1.000
_cell.length_b   1.000
_cell.length_c   1.000
_cell.angle_alpha   90.00
_cell.angle_beta   90.00
_cell.angle_gamma   90.00
#
_symmetry.space_group_name_H-M   'P 1'
#
loop_
_entity.id
_entity.type
_entity.pdbx_description
1 polymer ?
#
loop_
_entity_poly.entity_id
_entity_poly.type
_entity_poly.pdbx_seq_one_letter_code
_entity_poly.pdbx_strand_id
1 'polypeptide(L)'
;MDLQKYRSLLEYLNVSRQKYFVPTYEIYSEVDWEQEYVKNLIKQKRLSPIFAPEYEKTKTATQECLICYNFFPILNMSMCCKKPICTECYLQIRPHKCSKEQDLCPFCRQKFFKVFYTQTQFLWTSENDGENDEKIVELEMKAMEKDRRLFEEQTKKIRGEMLKIREREEKEGLYKKEFRKMRMKKKKQKRTKRLFKRQLRRQRRSSLKKSNYSYSGSDLSDITNSSSSSSISESESEQEQEQEQQQVQVQENLTNLERIQQMYTNINNLNRRERAELEDLMMQESLRISMEQN
;
A
#
# COMPACT_ATOMS: atom_id res chain seq x y z
N MET A 1 -8.40 17.80 36.93
CA MET A 1 -8.49 16.40 36.49
C MET A 1 -7.37 15.62 37.14
N ASP A 2 -7.71 14.53 37.83
CA ASP A 2 -6.74 13.66 38.50
C ASP A 2 -5.88 12.91 37.46
N LEU A 3 -4.58 13.20 37.44
CA LEU A 3 -3.61 12.59 36.52
C LEU A 3 -3.55 11.06 36.67
N GLN A 4 -3.92 10.53 37.84
CA GLN A 4 -4.01 9.09 38.09
C GLN A 4 -5.19 8.46 37.35
N LYS A 5 -6.31 9.19 37.25
CA LYS A 5 -7.52 8.79 36.50
C LYS A 5 -7.25 8.77 35.00
N TYR A 6 -6.49 9.75 34.48
CA TYR A 6 -6.08 9.81 33.08
C TYR A 6 -5.03 8.75 32.70
N ARG A 7 -4.05 8.46 33.59
CA ARG A 7 -3.10 7.35 33.39
C ARG A 7 -3.78 5.98 33.38
N SER A 8 -4.72 5.75 34.31
CA SER A 8 -5.50 4.51 34.33
C SER A 8 -6.40 4.38 33.10
N LEU A 9 -6.94 5.50 32.59
CA LEU A 9 -7.66 5.57 31.32
C LEU A 9 -6.75 5.20 30.14
N LEU A 10 -5.54 5.77 30.07
CA LEU A 10 -4.60 5.50 28.98
C LEU A 10 -4.07 4.07 29.04
N GLU A 11 -3.91 3.49 30.23
CA GLU A 11 -3.56 2.08 30.40
C GLU A 11 -4.72 1.14 30.06
N TYR A 12 -5.95 1.56 30.33
CA TYR A 12 -7.20 0.87 29.96
C TYR A 12 -7.54 1.01 28.46
N LEU A 13 -7.16 2.12 27.83
CA LEU A 13 -7.27 2.39 26.39
C LEU A 13 -6.11 1.79 25.59
N ASN A 14 -4.97 1.51 26.23
CA ASN A 14 -3.89 0.65 25.72
C ASN A 14 -4.30 -0.82 25.80
N VAL A 15 -5.34 -1.20 25.04
CA VAL A 15 -5.81 -2.57 24.85
C VAL A 15 -4.80 -3.35 24.00
N SER A 16 -3.57 -3.44 24.48
CA SER A 16 -2.46 -4.20 23.90
C SER A 16 -2.20 -5.50 24.67
N ARG A 17 -2.89 -5.73 25.79
CA ARG A 17 -2.77 -6.97 26.58
C ARG A 17 -3.62 -8.08 25.97
N GLN A 18 -2.99 -9.22 25.71
CA GLN A 18 -3.65 -10.42 25.15
C GLN A 18 -4.89 -10.88 25.95
N LYS A 19 -4.93 -10.57 27.26
CA LYS A 19 -6.01 -10.92 28.18
C LYS A 19 -7.40 -10.40 27.77
N TYR A 20 -7.49 -9.32 26.99
CA TYR A 20 -8.79 -8.71 26.61
C TYR A 20 -9.37 -9.22 25.28
N PHE A 21 -8.75 -10.25 24.69
CA PHE A 21 -9.20 -10.88 23.44
C PHE A 21 -9.66 -12.32 23.62
N VAL A 22 -9.58 -12.84 24.85
CA VAL A 22 -9.91 -14.23 25.19
C VAL A 22 -11.25 -14.25 25.94
N PRO A 23 -12.13 -15.25 25.71
CA PRO A 23 -13.33 -15.43 26.51
C PRO A 23 -13.01 -15.49 28.00
N THR A 24 -13.92 -14.99 28.85
CA THR A 24 -13.74 -15.06 30.31
C THR A 24 -14.00 -16.47 30.83
N TYR A 25 -14.85 -17.23 30.14
CA TYR A 25 -15.43 -18.52 30.58
C TYR A 25 -16.27 -18.44 31.86
N GLU A 26 -16.44 -17.24 32.42
CA GLU A 26 -17.25 -17.00 33.62
C GLU A 26 -18.73 -16.85 33.27
N ILE A 27 -19.04 -16.35 32.06
CA ILE A 27 -20.41 -16.16 31.59
C ILE A 27 -20.91 -17.38 30.82
N TYR A 28 -20.05 -18.00 30.02
CA TYR A 28 -20.39 -19.16 29.19
C TYR A 28 -19.26 -20.20 29.22
N SER A 29 -19.61 -21.46 29.46
CA SER A 29 -18.65 -22.57 29.53
C SER A 29 -18.12 -23.00 28.15
N GLU A 30 -18.88 -22.75 27.09
CA GLU A 30 -18.56 -23.13 25.72
C GLU A 30 -18.63 -21.95 24.76
N VAL A 31 -17.72 -21.95 23.79
CA VAL A 31 -17.48 -20.85 22.86
C VAL A 31 -17.36 -21.39 21.43
N ASP A 32 -18.26 -20.99 20.53
CA ASP A 32 -18.29 -21.43 19.12
C ASP A 32 -17.88 -20.33 18.12
N TRP A 33 -17.12 -19.32 18.57
CA TRP A 33 -16.53 -18.29 17.70
C TRP A 33 -15.02 -18.46 17.56
N GLU A 34 -14.50 -18.10 16.38
CA GLU A 34 -13.07 -18.13 16.09
C GLU A 34 -12.35 -16.96 16.79
N GLN A 35 -11.45 -17.28 17.72
CA GLN A 35 -10.81 -16.28 18.57
C GLN A 35 -9.99 -15.24 17.79
N GLU A 36 -9.29 -15.65 16.73
CA GLU A 36 -8.49 -14.71 15.93
C GLU A 36 -9.38 -13.72 15.15
N TYR A 37 -10.55 -14.16 14.70
CA TYR A 37 -11.53 -13.26 14.08
C TYR A 37 -12.05 -12.22 15.08
N VAL A 38 -12.45 -12.65 16.29
CA VAL A 38 -12.94 -11.74 17.34
C VAL A 38 -11.86 -10.76 17.76
N LYS A 39 -10.63 -11.23 17.95
CA LYS A 39 -9.46 -10.39 18.23
C LYS A 39 -9.24 -9.34 17.15
N ASN A 40 -9.38 -9.70 15.88
CA ASN A 40 -9.29 -8.73 14.78
C ASN A 40 -10.42 -7.71 14.80
N LEU A 41 -11.66 -8.11 15.13
CA LEU A 41 -12.76 -7.15 15.32
C LEU A 41 -12.51 -6.16 16.46
N ILE A 42 -11.95 -6.63 17.58
CA ILE A 42 -11.62 -5.77 18.72
C ILE A 42 -10.46 -4.82 18.35
N LYS A 43 -9.40 -5.32 17.70
CA LYS A 43 -8.29 -4.50 17.19
C LYS A 43 -8.76 -3.41 16.23
N GLN A 44 -9.71 -3.74 15.34
CA GLN A 44 -10.35 -2.80 14.42
C GLN A 44 -11.39 -1.87 15.11
N LYS A 45 -11.54 -1.94 16.44
CA LYS A 45 -12.53 -1.19 17.23
C LYS A 45 -13.97 -1.41 16.76
N ARG A 46 -14.27 -2.55 16.16
CA ARG A 46 -15.63 -2.94 15.74
C ARG A 46 -16.41 -3.59 16.87
N LEU A 47 -15.69 -4.15 17.86
CA LEU A 47 -16.24 -4.68 19.11
C LEU A 47 -15.46 -4.10 20.30
N SER A 48 -16.13 -4.01 21.44
CA SER A 48 -15.48 -3.68 22.71
C SER A 48 -14.54 -4.82 23.12
N PRO A 49 -13.45 -4.52 23.84
CA PRO A 49 -12.62 -5.56 24.43
C PRO A 49 -13.44 -6.46 25.37
N ILE A 50 -12.96 -7.69 25.57
CA ILE A 50 -13.57 -8.64 26.50
C ILE A 50 -13.01 -8.32 27.90
N PHE A 51 -13.90 -7.90 28.81
CA PHE A 51 -13.57 -7.62 30.20
C PHE A 51 -14.18 -8.69 31.09
N ALA A 52 -13.54 -8.96 32.24
CA ALA A 52 -14.13 -9.80 33.27
C ALA A 52 -15.44 -9.16 33.76
N PRO A 53 -16.51 -9.96 33.97
CA PRO A 53 -17.75 -9.46 34.52
C PRO A 53 -17.59 -9.05 35.98
N GLU A 54 -18.21 -7.94 36.36
CA GLU A 54 -18.42 -7.57 37.77
C GLU A 54 -19.90 -7.75 38.12
N TYR A 55 -20.19 -8.39 39.26
CA TYR A 55 -21.58 -8.64 39.68
C TYR A 55 -22.27 -7.38 40.24
N GLU A 56 -21.50 -6.39 40.67
CA GLU A 56 -21.99 -5.14 41.25
C GLU A 56 -21.36 -3.93 40.53
N LYS A 57 -22.06 -2.79 40.55
CA LYS A 57 -21.56 -1.53 39.97
C LYS A 57 -20.33 -1.07 40.74
N THR A 58 -19.18 -0.98 40.08
CA THR A 58 -17.94 -0.47 40.67
C THR A 58 -17.54 0.88 40.08
N LYS A 59 -16.48 1.49 40.62
CA LYS A 59 -15.93 2.75 40.08
C LYS A 59 -15.38 2.60 38.66
N THR A 60 -14.98 1.39 38.29
CA THR A 60 -14.44 1.07 36.97
C THR A 60 -15.52 0.46 36.09
N ALA A 61 -16.31 -0.49 36.59
CA ALA A 61 -17.39 -1.14 35.85
C ALA A 61 -18.76 -0.49 36.15
N THR A 62 -19.15 0.48 35.33
CA THR A 62 -20.36 1.28 35.54
C THR A 62 -21.52 0.92 34.61
N GLN A 63 -21.26 0.20 33.53
CA GLN A 63 -22.25 -0.11 32.49
C GLN A 63 -22.76 -1.53 32.62
N GLU A 64 -24.07 -1.70 32.63
CA GLU A 64 -24.72 -3.02 32.76
C GLU A 64 -25.06 -3.62 31.38
N CYS A 65 -24.71 -4.88 31.18
CA CYS A 65 -25.10 -5.63 29.99
C CYS A 65 -26.54 -6.13 30.11
N LEU A 66 -27.42 -5.80 29.16
CA LEU A 66 -28.84 -6.21 29.23
C LEU A 66 -29.12 -7.67 28.88
N ILE A 67 -28.08 -8.49 28.71
CA ILE A 67 -28.23 -9.93 28.47
C ILE A 67 -27.78 -10.73 29.70
N CYS A 68 -26.60 -10.45 30.25
CA CYS A 68 -26.07 -11.17 31.41
C CYS A 68 -26.19 -10.41 32.73
N TYR A 69 -26.67 -9.16 32.72
CA TYR A 69 -26.87 -8.30 33.89
C TYR A 69 -25.60 -8.01 34.73
N ASN A 70 -24.42 -8.36 34.21
CA ASN A 70 -23.14 -8.00 34.82
C ASN A 70 -22.69 -6.59 34.40
N PHE A 71 -21.86 -5.98 35.23
CA PHE A 71 -21.25 -4.67 35.02
C PHE A 71 -19.91 -4.79 34.33
N PHE A 72 -19.66 -3.87 33.40
CA PHE A 72 -18.42 -3.79 32.63
C PHE A 72 -17.99 -2.32 32.51
N PRO A 73 -16.70 -2.06 32.28
CA PRO A 73 -16.23 -0.69 32.15
C PRO A 73 -16.60 -0.07 30.78
N ILE A 74 -16.69 -0.87 29.70
CA ILE A 74 -17.29 -0.44 28.44
C ILE A 74 -18.03 -1.60 27.76
N LEU A 75 -19.18 -1.30 27.12
CA LEU A 75 -20.01 -2.23 26.37
C LEU A 75 -20.12 -1.88 24.89
N ASN A 76 -20.61 -2.84 24.09
CA ASN A 76 -21.08 -2.56 22.75
C ASN A 76 -22.50 -2.01 22.79
N MET A 77 -22.89 -1.23 21.79
CA MET A 77 -24.25 -0.72 21.66
C MET A 77 -24.93 -1.28 20.41
N SER A 78 -26.13 -1.82 20.55
CA SER A 78 -26.92 -2.25 19.39
C SER A 78 -27.14 -1.08 18.43
N MET A 79 -26.97 -1.28 17.13
CA MET A 79 -27.14 -0.19 16.16
C MET A 79 -28.59 0.30 16.09
N CYS A 80 -29.55 -0.62 16.19
CA CYS A 80 -30.98 -0.38 16.01
C CYS A 80 -31.66 0.35 17.18
N CYS A 81 -31.46 -0.11 18.42
CA CYS A 81 -32.16 0.43 19.59
C CYS A 81 -31.24 0.97 20.69
N LYS A 82 -29.93 1.10 20.41
CA LYS A 82 -28.92 1.64 21.32
C LYS A 82 -28.96 1.03 22.72
N LYS A 83 -29.17 -0.29 22.83
CA LYS A 83 -29.12 -1.05 24.08
C LYS A 83 -27.72 -1.65 24.29
N PRO A 84 -27.19 -1.65 25.52
CA PRO A 84 -25.83 -2.13 25.81
C PRO A 84 -25.74 -3.66 25.87
N ILE A 85 -24.64 -4.20 25.35
CA ILE A 85 -24.36 -5.64 25.31
C ILE A 85 -22.85 -5.90 25.38
N CYS A 86 -22.41 -6.85 26.22
CA CYS A 86 -21.00 -7.24 26.29
C CYS A 86 -20.59 -8.06 25.07
N THR A 87 -19.29 -8.10 24.77
CA THR A 87 -18.78 -8.80 23.58
C THR A 87 -19.10 -10.29 23.61
N GLU A 88 -19.00 -10.94 24.77
CA GLU A 88 -19.33 -12.37 24.91
C GLU A 88 -20.81 -12.64 24.62
N CYS A 89 -21.73 -11.85 25.18
CA CYS A 89 -23.15 -11.99 24.89
C CYS A 89 -23.50 -11.69 23.43
N TYR A 90 -22.84 -10.71 22.80
CA TYR A 90 -23.02 -10.43 21.38
C TYR A 90 -22.61 -11.63 20.50
N LEU A 91 -21.49 -12.26 20.82
CA LEU A 91 -20.96 -13.39 20.06
C LEU A 91 -21.80 -14.66 20.24
N GLN A 92 -22.40 -14.87 21.42
CA GLN A 92 -23.35 -15.97 21.64
C GLN A 92 -24.63 -15.82 20.80
N ILE A 93 -25.08 -14.59 20.53
CA ILE A 93 -26.26 -14.34 19.70
C ILE A 93 -25.95 -14.48 18.21
N ARG A 94 -24.70 -14.20 17.80
CA ARG A 94 -24.23 -14.34 16.41
C ARG A 94 -23.05 -15.30 16.30
N PRO A 95 -23.26 -16.60 16.53
CA PRO A 95 -22.22 -17.59 16.30
C PRO A 95 -21.88 -17.64 14.80
N HIS A 96 -20.59 -17.77 14.50
CA HIS A 96 -20.03 -17.69 13.14
C HIS A 96 -20.64 -18.67 12.13
N LYS A 97 -21.22 -19.76 12.63
CA LYS A 97 -21.71 -20.90 11.83
C LYS A 97 -23.22 -20.86 11.57
N CYS A 98 -23.98 -19.97 12.21
CA CYS A 98 -25.43 -19.89 12.00
C CYS A 98 -25.79 -19.01 10.80
N SER A 99 -26.76 -19.49 10.01
CA SER A 99 -27.29 -18.81 8.83
C SER A 99 -27.73 -17.36 9.15
N LYS A 100 -27.28 -16.40 8.33
CA LYS A 100 -27.55 -14.94 8.42
C LYS A 100 -29.03 -14.52 8.49
N GLU A 101 -29.94 -15.47 8.36
CA GLU A 101 -31.38 -15.27 8.30
C GLU A 101 -32.03 -15.10 9.69
N GLN A 102 -31.30 -15.37 10.78
CA GLN A 102 -31.80 -15.29 12.16
C GLN A 102 -31.19 -14.14 12.99
N ASP A 103 -30.52 -13.17 12.37
CA ASP A 103 -29.91 -12.02 13.07
C ASP A 103 -30.97 -11.01 13.56
N LEU A 104 -31.86 -11.41 14.46
CA LEU A 104 -32.81 -10.53 15.12
C LEU A 104 -32.16 -9.92 16.35
N CYS A 105 -32.39 -8.62 16.55
CA CYS A 105 -31.96 -7.94 17.77
C CYS A 105 -32.67 -8.56 18.99
N PRO A 106 -31.96 -8.98 20.04
CA PRO A 106 -32.58 -9.57 21.23
C PRO A 106 -33.48 -8.57 21.97
N PHE A 107 -33.26 -7.27 21.75
CA PHE A 107 -33.96 -6.20 22.46
C PHE A 107 -35.23 -5.71 21.75
N CYS A 108 -35.15 -5.50 20.43
CA CYS A 108 -36.24 -4.90 19.64
C CYS A 108 -36.72 -5.76 18.46
N ARG A 109 -36.14 -6.96 18.28
CA ARG A 109 -36.45 -7.92 17.20
C ARG A 109 -36.22 -7.40 15.77
N GLN A 110 -35.50 -6.29 15.58
CA GLN A 110 -35.13 -5.80 14.25
C GLN A 110 -34.13 -6.76 13.57
N LYS A 111 -34.32 -7.02 12.27
CA LYS A 111 -33.42 -7.83 11.44
C LYS A 111 -32.04 -7.19 11.28
N PHE A 112 -31.05 -8.00 10.94
CA PHE A 112 -29.64 -7.62 10.76
C PHE A 112 -29.02 -7.03 12.01
N PHE A 113 -29.16 -7.73 13.14
CA PHE A 113 -28.56 -7.32 14.40
C PHE A 113 -27.05 -7.06 14.24
N LYS A 114 -26.66 -5.84 14.58
CA LYS A 114 -25.29 -5.34 14.55
C LYS A 114 -25.08 -4.46 15.77
N VAL A 115 -23.83 -4.39 16.20
CA VAL A 115 -23.39 -3.50 17.25
C VAL A 115 -22.35 -2.52 16.73
N PHE A 116 -22.17 -1.43 17.44
CA PHE A 116 -21.05 -0.52 17.29
C PHE A 116 -20.40 -0.31 18.65
N TYR A 117 -19.10 -0.07 18.63
CA TYR A 117 -18.29 0.22 19.80
C TYR A 117 -17.70 1.62 19.66
N THR A 118 -17.87 2.46 20.68
CA THR A 118 -17.25 3.78 20.72
C THR A 118 -16.44 3.91 22.00
N GLN A 119 -15.14 4.18 21.88
CA GLN A 119 -14.22 4.31 23.02
C GLN A 119 -14.56 5.49 23.94
N THR A 120 -15.38 6.44 23.49
CA THR A 120 -15.78 7.64 24.23
C THR A 120 -16.93 7.39 25.22
N GLN A 121 -17.48 6.17 25.28
CA GLN A 121 -18.56 5.82 26.22
C GLN A 121 -18.15 5.89 27.70
N PHE A 122 -16.85 5.89 28.02
CA PHE A 122 -16.33 6.01 29.38
C PHE A 122 -16.50 7.42 29.98
N LEU A 123 -16.65 8.47 29.16
CA LEU A 123 -16.81 9.84 29.66
C LEU A 123 -18.23 10.13 30.19
N TRP A 124 -19.21 9.27 29.93
CA TRP A 124 -20.63 9.55 30.20
C TRP A 124 -21.13 9.06 31.57
N THR A 125 -20.35 8.30 32.33
CA THR A 125 -20.75 7.81 33.67
C THR A 125 -19.97 8.45 34.79
N SER A 126 -19.80 9.77 34.74
CA SER A 126 -19.57 10.55 35.96
C SER A 126 -20.85 11.34 36.22
N GLU A 127 -21.65 10.87 37.17
CA GLU A 127 -22.74 11.65 37.78
C GLU A 127 -22.11 12.88 38.45
N ASN A 128 -21.85 13.95 37.68
CA ASN A 128 -21.78 15.36 38.03
C ASN A 128 -21.10 16.18 36.91
N ASP A 129 -21.67 17.37 36.65
CA ASP A 129 -21.12 18.53 35.92
C ASP A 129 -21.45 18.66 34.42
N GLY A 130 -22.64 19.22 34.14
CA GLY A 130 -23.08 19.62 32.79
C GLY A 130 -22.24 20.69 32.08
N GLU A 131 -21.12 21.14 32.67
CA GLU A 131 -20.12 21.99 32.01
C GLU A 131 -18.97 21.20 31.35
N ASN A 132 -18.78 19.93 31.72
CA ASN A 132 -17.72 19.10 31.12
C ASN A 132 -18.15 18.55 29.75
N ASP A 133 -19.44 18.30 29.54
CA ASP A 133 -19.96 17.70 28.30
C ASP A 133 -19.75 18.60 27.07
N GLU A 134 -19.96 19.91 27.20
CA GLU A 134 -19.72 20.86 26.10
C GLU A 134 -18.25 20.93 25.70
N LYS A 135 -17.33 20.94 26.69
CA LYS A 135 -15.88 20.97 26.43
C LYS A 135 -15.38 19.67 25.82
N ILE A 136 -15.95 18.53 26.20
CA ILE A 136 -15.62 17.23 25.61
C ILE A 136 -16.08 17.19 24.16
N VAL A 137 -17.33 17.58 23.89
CA VAL A 137 -17.87 17.68 22.53
C VAL A 137 -17.05 18.66 21.68
N GLU A 138 -16.64 19.81 22.24
CA GLU A 138 -15.79 20.78 21.55
C GLU A 138 -14.40 20.22 21.23
N LEU A 139 -13.76 19.52 22.17
CA LEU A 139 -12.46 18.88 21.96
C LEU A 139 -12.55 17.75 20.93
N GLU A 140 -13.62 16.96 20.95
CA GLU A 140 -13.89 15.93 19.94
C GLU A 140 -14.13 16.54 18.56
N MET A 141 -14.93 17.60 18.46
CA MET A 141 -15.14 18.33 17.21
C MET A 141 -13.82 18.92 16.69
N LYS A 142 -12.98 19.47 17.57
CA LYS A 142 -11.66 20.01 17.20
C LYS A 142 -10.69 18.92 16.74
N ALA A 143 -10.70 17.75 17.40
CA ALA A 143 -9.88 16.60 16.99
C ALA A 143 -10.33 16.07 15.64
N MET A 144 -11.64 15.86 15.46
CA MET A 144 -12.23 15.41 14.20
C MET A 144 -11.98 16.41 13.05
N GLU A 145 -12.03 17.72 13.33
CA GLU A 145 -11.70 18.77 12.36
C GLU A 145 -10.23 18.75 11.96
N LYS A 146 -9.32 18.54 12.92
CA LYS A 146 -7.89 18.41 12.67
C LYS A 146 -7.57 17.19 11.81
N ASP A 147 -8.18 16.05 12.14
CA ASP A 147 -8.04 14.81 11.37
C ASP A 147 -8.60 14.99 9.95
N ARG A 148 -9.75 15.66 9.80
CA ARG A 148 -10.32 16.02 8.50
C ARG A 148 -9.36 16.88 7.67
N ARG A 149 -8.74 17.91 8.26
CA ARG A 149 -7.76 18.76 7.57
C ARG A 149 -6.52 17.97 7.15
N LEU A 150 -6.02 17.11 8.02
CA LEU A 150 -4.86 16.27 7.72
C LEU A 150 -5.17 15.33 6.54
N PHE A 151 -6.36 14.73 6.52
CA PHE A 151 -6.82 13.90 5.42
C PHE A 151 -6.98 14.69 4.12
N GLU A 152 -7.54 15.89 4.18
CA GLU A 152 -7.69 16.76 3.00
C GLU A 152 -6.33 17.20 2.44
N GLU A 153 -5.36 17.48 3.30
CA GLU A 153 -3.99 17.81 2.91
C GLU A 153 -3.28 16.61 2.27
N GLN A 154 -3.39 15.43 2.88
CA GLN A 154 -2.83 14.19 2.32
C GLN A 154 -3.46 13.86 0.96
N THR A 155 -4.78 13.97 0.83
CA THR A 155 -5.47 13.72 -0.44
C THR A 155 -5.09 14.74 -1.52
N LYS A 156 -4.91 16.02 -1.18
CA LYS A 156 -4.37 17.03 -2.10
C LYS A 156 -2.95 16.68 -2.55
N LYS A 157 -2.10 16.22 -1.63
CA LYS A 157 -0.73 15.80 -1.94
C LYS A 157 -0.71 14.60 -2.89
N ILE A 158 -1.48 13.54 -2.58
CA ILE A 158 -1.63 12.35 -3.44
C ILE A 158 -2.14 12.74 -4.82
N ARG A 159 -3.17 13.60 -4.90
CA ARG A 159 -3.72 14.09 -6.17
C ARG A 159 -2.66 14.85 -6.99
N GLY A 160 -1.83 15.66 -6.33
CA GLY A 160 -0.73 16.37 -6.96
C GLY A 160 0.35 15.42 -7.50
N GLU A 161 0.72 14.39 -6.74
CA GLU A 161 1.67 13.36 -7.18
C GLU A 161 1.13 12.56 -8.37
N MET A 162 -0.15 12.19 -8.36
CA MET A 162 -0.81 11.50 -9.47
C MET A 162 -0.80 12.32 -10.77
N LEU A 163 -0.97 13.64 -10.68
CA LEU A 163 -0.84 14.53 -11.84
C LEU A 163 0.58 14.55 -12.40
N LYS A 164 1.60 14.62 -11.53
CA LYS A 164 3.01 14.57 -11.95
C LYS A 164 3.36 13.25 -12.63
N ILE A 165 2.81 12.14 -12.15
CA ILE A 165 2.99 10.82 -12.78
C ILE A 165 2.41 10.83 -14.20
N ARG A 166 1.16 11.31 -14.36
CA ARG A 166 0.51 11.40 -15.67
C ARG A 166 1.33 12.24 -16.66
N GLU A 167 1.82 13.41 -16.24
CA GLU A 167 2.67 14.25 -17.10
C GLU A 167 3.97 13.55 -17.53
N ARG A 168 4.57 12.76 -16.64
CA ARG A 168 5.78 11.98 -16.96
C ARG A 168 5.48 10.90 -17.99
N GLU A 169 4.38 10.17 -17.84
CA GLU A 169 3.94 9.14 -18.79
C GLU A 169 3.64 9.73 -20.17
N GLU A 170 3.00 10.91 -20.23
CA GLU A 170 2.75 11.61 -21.49
C GLU A 170 4.06 11.99 -22.20
N LYS A 171 5.03 12.55 -21.45
CA LYS A 171 6.37 12.88 -21.97
C LYS A 171 7.10 11.63 -22.46
N GLU A 172 7.03 10.53 -21.73
CA GLU A 172 7.64 9.26 -22.12
C GLU A 172 6.98 8.69 -23.39
N GLY A 173 5.65 8.81 -23.51
CA GLY A 173 4.90 8.46 -24.70
C GLY A 173 5.32 9.27 -25.93
N LEU A 174 5.51 10.58 -25.77
CA LEU A 174 6.06 11.48 -26.80
C LEU A 174 7.47 11.07 -27.22
N TYR A 175 8.36 10.82 -26.26
CA TYR A 175 9.72 10.36 -26.53
C TYR A 175 9.74 9.04 -27.31
N LYS A 176 8.92 8.06 -26.91
CA LYS A 176 8.76 6.78 -27.62
C LYS A 176 8.27 6.97 -29.06
N LYS A 177 7.34 7.91 -29.31
CA LYS A 177 6.86 8.24 -30.67
C LYS A 177 7.97 8.84 -31.53
N GLU A 178 8.73 9.80 -31.00
CA GLU A 178 9.85 10.41 -31.73
C GLU A 178 10.96 9.40 -32.04
N PHE A 179 11.28 8.52 -31.08
CA PHE A 179 12.24 7.45 -31.31
C PHE A 179 11.82 6.50 -32.45
N ARG A 180 10.53 6.15 -32.53
CA ARG A 180 9.97 5.37 -33.64
C ARG A 180 10.13 6.09 -34.99
N LYS A 181 9.85 7.39 -35.05
CA LYS A 181 10.03 8.22 -36.27
C LYS A 181 11.50 8.23 -36.71
N MET A 182 12.44 8.45 -35.80
CA MET A 182 13.88 8.41 -36.09
C MET A 182 14.32 7.05 -36.65
N ARG A 183 13.86 5.95 -36.03
CA ARG A 183 14.16 4.59 -36.51
C ARG A 183 13.64 4.35 -37.93
N MET A 184 12.43 4.83 -38.25
CA MET A 184 11.85 4.74 -39.60
C MET A 184 12.62 5.58 -40.62
N LYS A 185 13.04 6.80 -40.27
CA LYS A 185 13.88 7.66 -41.10
C LYS A 185 15.23 7.00 -41.42
N LYS A 186 15.88 6.41 -40.42
CA LYS A 186 17.14 5.66 -40.58
C LYS A 186 16.96 4.43 -41.49
N LYS A 187 15.85 3.69 -41.36
CA LYS A 187 15.51 2.59 -42.28
C LYS A 187 15.32 3.07 -43.72
N LYS A 188 14.59 4.17 -43.93
CA LYS A 188 14.37 4.78 -45.26
C LYS A 188 15.70 5.21 -45.89
N GLN A 189 16.57 5.87 -45.12
CA GLN A 189 17.89 6.30 -45.58
C GLN A 189 18.82 5.10 -45.93
N LYS A 190 18.76 4.00 -45.16
CA LYS A 190 19.47 2.76 -45.53
C LYS A 190 18.94 2.16 -46.84
N ARG A 191 17.63 2.17 -47.07
CA ARG A 191 17.01 1.68 -48.33
C ARG A 191 17.45 2.53 -49.53
N THR A 192 17.41 3.86 -49.42
CA THR A 192 17.84 4.75 -50.51
C THR A 192 19.33 4.58 -50.84
N LYS A 193 20.20 4.50 -49.82
CA LYS A 193 21.64 4.20 -50.01
C LYS A 193 21.86 2.86 -50.74
N ARG A 194 21.09 1.82 -50.40
CA ARG A 194 21.17 0.51 -51.09
C ARG A 194 20.73 0.59 -52.55
N LEU A 195 19.67 1.33 -52.85
CA LEU A 195 19.19 1.55 -54.23
C LEU A 195 20.22 2.31 -55.06
N PHE A 196 20.77 3.40 -54.52
CA PHE A 196 21.82 4.18 -55.18
C PHE A 196 23.06 3.32 -55.48
N LYS A 197 23.53 2.53 -54.50
CA LYS A 197 24.65 1.60 -54.70
C LYS A 197 24.36 0.54 -55.77
N ARG A 198 23.12 0.04 -55.87
CA ARG A 198 22.69 -0.87 -56.95
C ARG A 198 22.71 -0.18 -58.31
N GLN A 199 22.27 1.06 -58.41
CA GLN A 199 22.27 1.85 -59.64
C GLN A 199 23.69 2.11 -60.14
N LEU A 200 24.60 2.51 -59.24
CA LEU A 200 26.04 2.64 -59.55
C LEU A 200 26.66 1.34 -60.06
N ARG A 201 26.35 0.20 -59.42
CA ARG A 201 26.81 -1.12 -59.88
C ARG A 201 26.28 -1.46 -61.28
N ARG A 202 25.04 -1.09 -61.60
CA ARG A 202 24.47 -1.28 -62.96
C ARG A 202 25.19 -0.41 -63.99
N GLN A 203 25.40 0.88 -63.69
CA GLN A 203 26.14 1.79 -64.57
C GLN A 203 27.57 1.32 -64.83
N ARG A 204 28.30 0.89 -63.80
CA ARG A 204 29.64 0.31 -63.96
C ARG A 204 29.63 -0.94 -64.85
N ARG A 205 28.66 -1.85 -64.67
CA ARG A 205 28.52 -3.05 -65.52
C ARG A 205 28.20 -2.70 -66.98
N SER A 206 27.38 -1.68 -67.25
CA SER A 206 27.13 -1.22 -68.63
C SER A 206 28.36 -0.56 -69.27
N SER A 207 29.16 0.17 -68.49
CA SER A 207 30.42 0.74 -68.98
C SER A 207 31.47 -0.34 -69.27
N LEU A 208 31.60 -1.36 -68.40
CA LEU A 208 32.48 -2.52 -68.63
C LEU A 208 32.06 -3.38 -69.83
N LYS A 209 30.75 -3.54 -70.07
CA LYS A 209 30.25 -4.19 -71.29
C LYS A 209 30.49 -3.37 -72.56
N LYS A 210 30.65 -2.04 -72.44
CA LYS A 210 31.07 -1.16 -73.54
C LYS A 210 32.59 -1.14 -73.74
N SER A 211 33.40 -1.43 -72.71
CA SER A 211 34.86 -1.46 -72.83
C SER A 211 35.45 -2.84 -73.17
N ASN A 212 34.70 -3.94 -72.99
CA ASN A 212 35.16 -5.30 -73.34
C ASN A 212 35.08 -5.64 -74.85
N TYR A 213 35.08 -4.62 -75.73
CA TYR A 213 35.39 -4.79 -77.15
C TYR A 213 36.82 -4.32 -77.51
N SER A 214 37.67 -3.96 -76.54
CA SER A 214 39.08 -3.73 -76.86
C SER A 214 40.05 -4.12 -75.74
N TYR A 215 40.82 -5.16 -76.04
CA TYR A 215 42.27 -5.23 -75.85
C TYR A 215 42.87 -5.55 -74.46
N SER A 216 44.02 -6.22 -74.58
CA SER A 216 44.93 -6.83 -73.61
C SER A 216 45.66 -5.88 -72.67
N GLY A 217 46.23 -6.44 -71.59
CA GLY A 217 47.55 -6.04 -71.09
C GLY A 217 47.63 -5.47 -69.67
N SER A 218 48.31 -6.24 -68.80
CA SER A 218 49.35 -5.85 -67.81
C SER A 218 49.09 -4.81 -66.69
N ASP A 219 49.38 -5.31 -65.47
CA ASP A 219 50.27 -4.79 -64.41
C ASP A 219 49.94 -3.63 -63.43
N LEU A 220 50.25 -3.95 -62.15
CA LEU A 220 50.88 -3.18 -61.04
C LEU A 220 50.22 -1.86 -60.58
N SER A 221 50.22 -1.40 -59.32
CA SER A 221 50.93 -1.72 -58.07
C SER A 221 50.28 -0.99 -56.88
N ASP A 222 50.69 -1.38 -55.68
CA ASP A 222 50.58 -0.79 -54.33
C ASP A 222 50.39 0.73 -54.19
N ILE A 223 49.64 1.16 -53.14
CA ILE A 223 50.07 2.24 -52.21
C ILE A 223 49.58 1.94 -50.78
N THR A 224 50.55 1.98 -49.87
CA THR A 224 50.56 1.86 -48.42
C THR A 224 49.83 3.00 -47.70
N ASN A 225 49.42 2.79 -46.44
CA ASN A 225 49.47 3.89 -45.46
C ASN A 225 49.64 3.36 -44.04
N SER A 226 50.72 3.83 -43.43
CA SER A 226 51.28 3.44 -42.14
C SER A 226 50.98 4.49 -41.06
N SER A 227 50.67 3.97 -39.87
CA SER A 227 51.10 4.41 -38.54
C SER A 227 50.82 5.84 -38.04
N SER A 228 50.15 5.95 -36.89
CA SER A 228 50.67 6.77 -35.77
C SER A 228 50.11 6.24 -34.44
N SER A 229 51.01 5.68 -33.63
CA SER A 229 50.85 5.35 -32.21
C SER A 229 51.33 6.54 -31.37
N SER A 230 50.54 6.98 -30.40
CA SER A 230 50.92 8.02 -29.44
C SER A 230 50.52 7.61 -28.03
N SER A 231 51.48 7.72 -27.13
CA SER A 231 51.54 7.32 -25.73
C SER A 231 50.57 8.10 -24.83
N ILE A 232 49.71 7.39 -24.07
CA ILE A 232 48.94 7.94 -22.93
C ILE A 232 48.83 6.83 -21.86
N SER A 233 49.91 6.55 -21.15
CA SER A 233 50.00 5.33 -20.30
C SER A 233 49.78 5.53 -18.81
N GLU A 234 49.30 6.69 -18.34
CA GLU A 234 49.08 6.90 -16.89
C GLU A 234 47.73 7.56 -16.53
N SER A 235 46.98 8.10 -17.50
CA SER A 235 45.61 8.61 -17.28
C SER A 235 44.51 7.65 -17.75
N GLU A 236 44.87 6.60 -18.51
CA GLU A 236 43.91 5.61 -19.03
C GLU A 236 43.51 4.58 -17.96
N SER A 237 44.38 4.26 -16.99
CA SER A 237 44.07 3.29 -15.94
C SER A 237 43.04 3.80 -14.91
N GLU A 238 43.09 5.08 -14.56
CA GLU A 238 42.08 5.70 -13.69
C GLU A 238 40.76 5.91 -14.42
N GLN A 239 40.79 6.29 -15.72
CA GLN A 239 39.58 6.43 -16.54
C GLN A 239 38.92 5.09 -16.89
N GLU A 240 39.69 4.01 -17.09
CA GLU A 240 39.16 2.67 -17.29
C GLU A 240 38.55 2.11 -16.01
N GLN A 241 39.17 2.33 -14.84
CA GLN A 241 38.59 1.94 -13.56
C GLN A 241 37.31 2.72 -13.22
N GLU A 242 37.25 4.02 -13.52
CA GLU A 242 36.03 4.81 -13.36
C GLU A 242 34.93 4.39 -14.34
N GLN A 243 35.29 4.05 -15.59
CA GLN A 243 34.34 3.53 -16.57
C GLN A 243 33.83 2.14 -16.23
N GLU A 244 34.67 1.25 -15.69
CA GLU A 244 34.25 -0.07 -15.21
C GLU A 244 33.34 0.06 -13.98
N GLN A 245 33.67 0.93 -13.02
CA GLN A 245 32.80 1.18 -11.87
C GLN A 245 31.45 1.80 -12.30
N GLN A 246 31.45 2.73 -13.26
CA GLN A 246 30.22 3.27 -13.83
C GLN A 246 29.44 2.21 -14.62
N GLN A 247 30.10 1.33 -15.37
CA GLN A 247 29.42 0.23 -16.07
C GLN A 247 28.82 -0.78 -15.10
N VAL A 248 29.53 -1.16 -14.04
CA VAL A 248 29.02 -2.07 -13.01
C VAL A 248 27.82 -1.44 -12.31
N GLN A 249 27.90 -0.15 -11.95
CA GLN A 249 26.79 0.54 -11.30
C GLN A 249 25.58 0.74 -12.24
N VAL A 250 25.81 1.00 -13.53
CA VAL A 250 24.75 1.07 -14.54
C VAL A 250 24.12 -0.30 -14.77
N GLN A 251 24.91 -1.36 -14.78
CA GLN A 251 24.43 -2.74 -14.95
C GLN A 251 23.63 -3.20 -13.73
N GLU A 252 24.09 -2.88 -12.52
CA GLU A 252 23.38 -3.15 -11.27
C GLU A 252 22.05 -2.38 -11.23
N ASN A 253 22.06 -1.09 -11.61
CA ASN A 253 20.83 -0.29 -11.72
C ASN A 253 19.86 -0.82 -12.79
N LEU A 254 20.36 -1.32 -13.92
CA LEU A 254 19.55 -2.00 -14.95
C LEU A 254 18.91 -3.27 -14.41
N THR A 255 19.66 -4.11 -13.69
CA THR A 255 19.12 -5.33 -13.08
C THR A 255 18.10 -5.04 -11.98
N ASN A 256 18.30 -3.97 -11.20
CA ASN A 256 17.33 -3.51 -10.20
C ASN A 256 16.05 -2.98 -10.86
N LEU A 257 16.17 -2.26 -11.98
CA LEU A 257 15.01 -1.79 -12.74
C LEU A 257 14.22 -2.95 -13.36
N GLU A 258 14.91 -3.97 -13.89
CA GLU A 258 14.29 -5.19 -14.42
C GLU A 258 13.57 -5.98 -13.33
N ARG A 259 14.16 -6.10 -12.13
CA ARG A 259 13.51 -6.70 -10.95
C ARG A 259 12.25 -5.94 -10.54
N ILE A 260 12.32 -4.61 -10.51
CA ILE A 260 11.16 -3.75 -10.21
C ILE A 260 10.06 -3.94 -11.27
N GLN A 261 10.41 -3.98 -12.56
CA GLN A 261 9.45 -4.21 -13.64
C GLN A 261 8.82 -5.61 -13.59
N GLN A 262 9.59 -6.64 -13.24
CA GLN A 262 9.06 -8.00 -12.98
C GLN A 262 8.10 -8.01 -11.78
N MET A 263 8.43 -7.28 -10.72
CA MET A 263 7.55 -7.17 -9.54
C MET A 263 6.22 -6.48 -9.91
N TYR A 264 6.25 -5.36 -10.63
CA TYR A 264 5.04 -4.66 -11.07
C TYR A 264 4.18 -5.49 -12.04
N THR A 265 4.80 -6.28 -12.92
CA THR A 265 4.06 -7.17 -13.82
C THR A 265 3.41 -8.33 -13.06
N ASN A 266 4.09 -8.89 -12.06
CA ASN A 266 3.50 -9.89 -11.17
C ASN A 266 2.32 -9.33 -10.37
N ILE A 267 2.44 -8.13 -9.79
CA ILE A 267 1.36 -7.43 -9.08
C ILE A 267 0.18 -7.09 -10.00
N ASN A 268 0.44 -6.83 -11.28
CA ASN A 268 -0.60 -6.58 -12.28
C ASN A 268 -1.33 -7.82 -12.76
N ASN A 269 -0.76 -9.00 -12.54
CA ASN A 269 -1.37 -10.29 -12.87
C ASN A 269 -2.07 -10.95 -11.67
N LEU A 270 -1.97 -10.39 -10.46
CA LEU A 270 -2.68 -10.86 -9.27
C LEU A 270 -4.19 -10.57 -9.39
N ASN A 271 -5.02 -11.53 -9.00
CA ASN A 271 -6.45 -11.32 -8.90
C ASN A 271 -6.78 -10.29 -7.80
N ARG A 272 -7.97 -9.67 -7.87
CA ARG A 272 -8.39 -8.62 -6.91
C ARG A 272 -8.20 -8.99 -5.43
N ARG A 273 -8.32 -10.28 -5.10
CA ARG A 273 -8.17 -10.80 -3.74
C ARG A 273 -6.70 -10.83 -3.29
N GLU A 274 -5.81 -11.30 -4.15
CA GLU A 274 -4.37 -11.39 -3.88
C GLU A 274 -3.71 -10.01 -3.84
N ARG A 275 -4.24 -9.05 -4.62
CA ARG A 275 -3.79 -7.65 -4.57
C ARG A 275 -4.16 -6.98 -3.23
N ALA A 276 -5.35 -7.26 -2.69
CA ALA A 276 -5.77 -6.74 -1.39
C ALA A 276 -4.94 -7.34 -0.24
N GLU A 277 -4.59 -8.63 -0.32
CA GLU A 277 -3.71 -9.29 0.66
C GLU A 277 -2.28 -8.73 0.63
N LEU A 278 -1.77 -8.40 -0.56
CA LEU A 278 -0.46 -7.76 -0.70
C LEU A 278 -0.46 -6.30 -0.18
N GLU A 279 -1.54 -5.55 -0.41
CA GLU A 279 -1.71 -4.20 0.15
C GLU A 279 -1.74 -4.22 1.68
N ASP A 280 -2.44 -5.19 2.29
CA ASP A 280 -2.46 -5.39 3.75
C ASP A 280 -1.08 -5.76 4.32
N LEU A 281 -0.33 -6.62 3.63
CA LEU A 281 1.05 -6.98 4.03
C LEU A 281 2.01 -5.79 3.96
N MET A 282 1.94 -4.98 2.89
CA MET A 282 2.76 -3.77 2.76
C MET A 282 2.43 -2.73 3.85
N MET A 283 1.15 -2.59 4.20
CA MET A 283 0.71 -1.70 5.26
C MET A 283 1.23 -2.15 6.63
N GLN A 284 1.20 -3.46 6.92
CA GLN A 284 1.77 -4.02 8.16
C GLN A 284 3.28 -3.79 8.26
N GLU A 285 4.01 -3.98 7.16
CA GLU A 285 5.46 -3.79 7.15
C GLU A 285 5.85 -2.31 7.30
N SER A 286 5.07 -1.40 6.73
CA SER A 286 5.28 0.05 6.91
C SER A 286 5.10 0.50 8.36
N LEU A 287 4.14 -0.10 9.08
CA LEU A 287 3.92 0.16 10.50
C LEU A 287 5.07 -0.41 11.35
N ARG A 288 5.60 -1.58 10.98
CA ARG A 288 6.76 -2.20 11.64
C ARG A 288 8.00 -1.30 11.53
N ILE A 289 8.33 -0.86 10.31
CA ILE A 289 9.48 0.02 10.06
C ILE A 289 9.35 1.35 10.80
N SER A 290 8.13 1.92 10.86
CA SER A 290 7.89 3.16 11.60
C SER A 290 8.04 3.02 13.12
N MET A 291 7.87 1.81 13.66
CA MET A 291 8.12 1.54 15.09
C MET A 291 9.59 1.27 15.39
N GLU A 292 10.39 0.86 14.40
CA GLU A 292 11.83 0.59 14.56
C GLU A 292 12.71 1.86 14.41
N GLN A 293 12.12 2.98 13.96
CA GLN A 293 12.82 4.26 13.77
C GLN A 293 12.62 5.29 14.90
N ASN A 294 11.94 4.92 16.00
CA ASN A 294 11.77 5.70 17.23
C ASN A 294 12.39 4.96 18.42
#